data_AF-A0A4Q3SLT7-F1
#
_entry.id   AF-A0A4Q3SLT7-F1
#
_cell.length_a   1.000
_cell.length_b   1.000
_cell.length_c   1.000
_cell.angle_alpha   90.00
_cell.angle_beta   90.00
_cell.angle_gamma   90.00
#
_symmetry.space_group_name_H-M   'P 1'
#
loop_
_entity.id
_entity.type
_entity.pdbx_description
1 polymer ?
#
loop_
_entity_poly.entity_id
_entity_poly.type
_entity_poly.pdbx_seq_one_letter_code
_entity_poly.pdbx_strand_id
1 'polypeptide(L)'
;MIGSKTNFVRINNISVLMRMLGLDPPSHPLIALIDYEKVGLDLSDAGTWLMLDFYKITFKKDFDGWVNYGAGTYDFKEGGMAFLEPGQVVQKPGDPNDYQGFALYFHPDLLSGYPLQQSIYKYGFFSYHVSESLFLSEKEKQ
;
A
#
# COMPACT_ATOMS: atom_id res chain seq x y z
N MET A 1 -18.35 -24.81 4.39
CA MET A 1 -17.07 -25.29 3.85
C MET A 1 -15.95 -24.62 4.61
N ILE A 2 -14.88 -25.37 4.85
CA ILE A 2 -13.79 -25.10 5.79
C ILE A 2 -13.07 -23.80 5.37
N GLY A 3 -13.00 -22.80 6.25
CA GLY A 3 -12.26 -21.56 6.00
C GLY A 3 -10.79 -21.88 5.85
N SER A 4 -10.23 -21.74 4.65
CA SER A 4 -8.78 -21.83 4.48
C SER A 4 -8.15 -20.73 5.31
N LYS A 5 -7.24 -21.11 6.22
CA LYS A 5 -6.32 -20.14 6.81
C LYS A 5 -5.47 -19.61 5.65
N THR A 6 -5.77 -18.42 5.16
CA THR A 6 -4.86 -17.71 4.26
C THR A 6 -3.57 -17.47 5.06
N ASN A 7 -2.53 -18.23 4.73
CA ASN A 7 -1.22 -18.02 5.33
C ASN A 7 -0.66 -16.71 4.77
N PHE A 8 -0.33 -15.79 5.66
CA PHE A 8 0.29 -14.51 5.32
C PHE A 8 1.63 -14.36 6.04
N VAL A 9 2.54 -13.60 5.44
CA VAL A 9 3.80 -13.18 6.04
C VAL A 9 3.57 -11.84 6.71
N ARG A 10 3.84 -11.74 8.01
CA ARG A 10 3.72 -10.49 8.77
C ARG A 10 4.98 -9.64 8.59
N ILE A 11 4.81 -8.39 8.17
CA ILE A 11 5.87 -7.43 7.91
C ILE A 11 5.67 -6.24 8.85
N ASN A 12 6.52 -6.14 9.87
CA ASN A 12 6.46 -5.11 10.90
C ASN A 12 7.48 -3.97 10.70
N ASN A 13 8.31 -4.06 9.66
CA ASN A 13 9.41 -3.14 9.42
C ASN A 13 9.51 -2.81 7.93
N ILE A 14 9.54 -1.52 7.59
CA ILE A 14 9.65 -1.03 6.21
C ILE A 14 10.96 -1.53 5.56
N SER A 15 12.04 -1.65 6.31
CA SER A 15 13.32 -2.18 5.80
C SER A 15 13.22 -3.65 5.37
N VAL A 16 12.36 -4.44 6.02
CA VAL A 16 12.09 -5.82 5.63
C VAL A 16 11.29 -5.85 4.32
N LEU A 17 10.26 -5.00 4.21
CA LEU A 17 9.51 -4.86 2.97
C LEU A 17 10.41 -4.46 1.79
N MET A 18 11.26 -3.45 1.96
CA MET A 18 12.15 -2.98 0.90
C MET A 18 13.11 -4.08 0.43
N ARG A 19 13.66 -4.87 1.36
CA ARG A 19 14.49 -6.03 1.01
C ARG A 19 13.73 -7.09 0.22
N MET A 20 12.47 -7.37 0.60
CA MET A 20 11.62 -8.30 -0.15
C MET A 20 11.28 -7.79 -1.55
N LEU A 21 11.22 -6.47 -1.73
CA LEU A 21 11.06 -5.85 -3.04
C LEU A 21 12.37 -5.77 -3.84
N GLY A 22 13.49 -6.26 -3.31
CA GLY A 22 14.81 -6.17 -3.95
C GLY A 22 15.42 -4.77 -3.93
N LEU A 23 14.95 -3.89 -3.05
CA LEU A 23 15.36 -2.49 -2.95
C LEU A 23 16.38 -2.27 -1.84
N ASP A 24 17.13 -1.17 -1.97
CA ASP A 24 18.03 -0.69 -0.92
C ASP A 24 17.26 -0.33 0.36
N PRO A 25 17.90 -0.39 1.54
CA PRO A 25 17.29 0.04 2.79
C PRO A 25 16.80 1.50 2.72
N PRO A 26 15.68 1.84 3.40
CA PRO A 26 15.20 3.20 3.43
C PRO A 26 16.18 4.11 4.17
N SER A 27 16.25 5.38 3.78
CA SER A 27 17.01 6.40 4.50
C SER A 27 16.54 6.60 5.95
N HIS A 28 15.30 6.21 6.27
CA HIS A 28 14.73 6.27 7.61
C HIS A 28 13.91 5.01 7.93
N PRO A 29 14.03 4.39 9.12
CA PRO A 29 13.35 3.13 9.42
C PRO A 29 11.82 3.25 9.51
N LEU A 30 11.29 4.43 9.85
CA LEU A 30 9.86 4.66 10.07
C LEU A 30 9.10 5.22 8.86
N ILE A 31 9.78 5.59 7.77
CA ILE A 31 9.13 6.17 6.58
C ILE A 31 9.94 5.89 5.32
N ALA A 32 9.25 5.55 4.24
CA ALA A 32 9.87 5.40 2.92
C ALA A 32 8.91 5.85 1.82
N LEU A 33 9.43 6.57 0.84
CA LEU A 33 8.74 6.87 -0.41
C LEU A 33 9.42 6.08 -1.52
N ILE A 34 8.64 5.29 -2.26
CA ILE A 34 9.10 4.54 -3.41
C ILE A 34 8.46 5.16 -4.66
N ASP A 35 9.29 5.49 -5.63
CA ASP A 35 8.87 5.81 -6.99
C ASP A 35 9.00 4.53 -7.82
N TYR A 36 7.87 3.87 -8.11
CA TYR A 36 7.89 2.58 -8.80
C TYR A 36 8.40 2.69 -10.24
N GLU A 37 8.37 3.88 -10.84
CA GLU A 37 8.89 4.10 -12.19
C GLU A 37 10.42 4.16 -12.24
N LYS A 38 11.08 4.31 -11.07
CA LYS A 38 12.54 4.47 -10.97
C LYS A 38 13.25 3.27 -10.35
N VAL A 39 12.54 2.19 -10.04
CA VAL A 39 13.13 1.02 -9.36
C VAL A 39 12.80 -0.28 -10.07
N GLY A 40 13.76 -1.21 -10.04
CA GLY A 40 13.51 -2.61 -10.40
C GLY A 40 13.01 -3.37 -9.17
N LEU A 41 11.89 -4.06 -9.30
CA LEU A 41 11.29 -4.84 -8.21
C LEU A 41 11.59 -6.33 -8.39
N ASP A 42 11.96 -6.99 -7.30
CA ASP A 42 11.98 -8.45 -7.25
C ASP A 42 10.52 -8.96 -7.16
N LEU A 43 10.07 -9.70 -8.17
CA LEU A 43 8.73 -10.28 -8.24
C LEU A 43 8.72 -11.80 -8.02
N SER A 44 9.83 -12.40 -7.61
CA SER A 44 9.98 -13.86 -7.47
C SER A 44 9.01 -14.49 -6.46
N ASP A 45 8.59 -13.75 -5.43
CA ASP A 45 7.61 -14.14 -4.42
C ASP A 45 6.21 -13.52 -4.66
N ALA A 46 5.89 -13.14 -5.91
CA ALA A 46 4.55 -12.68 -6.29
C ALA A 46 3.44 -13.68 -5.87
N GLY A 47 2.27 -13.15 -5.54
CA GLY A 47 1.15 -13.95 -5.02
C GLY A 47 1.22 -14.22 -3.51
N THR A 48 2.34 -13.90 -2.85
CA THR A 48 2.45 -13.96 -1.39
C THR A 48 1.50 -12.96 -0.73
N TRP A 49 0.79 -13.41 0.32
CA TRP A 49 -0.02 -12.55 1.16
C TRP A 49 0.84 -11.94 2.26
N LEU A 50 0.81 -10.61 2.38
CA LEU A 50 1.60 -9.83 3.32
C LEU A 50 0.65 -9.10 4.27
N MET A 51 0.84 -9.25 5.58
CA MET A 51 0.21 -8.39 6.59
C MET A 51 1.18 -7.27 6.94
N LEU A 52 0.83 -6.02 6.66
CA LEU A 52 1.70 -4.87 6.93
C LEU A 52 1.31 -4.22 8.25
N ASP A 53 2.22 -4.07 9.22
CA ASP A 53 1.95 -3.36 10.48
C ASP A 53 2.24 -1.84 10.39
N PHE A 54 2.18 -1.28 9.19
CA PHE A 54 2.41 0.13 8.92
C PHE A 54 1.46 0.64 7.85
N TYR A 55 1.26 1.95 7.84
CA TYR A 55 0.42 2.59 6.84
C TYR A 55 1.08 2.54 5.46
N LYS A 56 0.25 2.39 4.43
CA LYS A 56 0.65 2.49 3.03
C LYS A 56 -0.31 3.43 2.32
N ILE A 57 0.23 4.30 1.49
CA ILE A 57 -0.52 5.12 0.55
C ILE A 57 0.11 4.89 -0.82
N THR A 58 -0.68 4.44 -1.78
CA THR A 58 -0.25 4.36 -3.18
C THR A 58 -0.97 5.41 -3.98
N PHE A 59 -0.23 6.07 -4.87
CA PHE A 59 -0.74 7.02 -5.83
C PHE A 59 -0.36 6.52 -7.21
N LYS A 60 -1.38 6.26 -8.04
CA LYS A 60 -1.21 5.85 -9.43
C LYS A 60 -1.70 6.99 -10.32
N LYS A 61 -0.84 7.51 -11.19
CA LYS A 61 -1.18 8.65 -12.05
C LYS A 61 -1.90 8.22 -13.34
N ASP A 62 -1.33 7.28 -14.06
CA ASP A 62 -1.75 6.88 -15.41
C ASP A 62 -1.96 5.35 -15.51
N PHE A 63 -2.64 4.76 -14.51
CA PHE A 63 -2.82 3.31 -14.43
C PHE A 63 -4.07 2.84 -15.17
N ASP A 64 -3.91 2.25 -16.34
CA ASP A 64 -5.00 1.58 -17.07
C ASP A 64 -5.16 0.14 -16.56
N GLY A 65 -5.95 -0.04 -15.50
CA GLY A 65 -6.18 -1.37 -14.94
C GLY A 65 -7.16 -1.43 -13.78
N TRP A 66 -7.37 -2.66 -13.31
CA TRP A 66 -8.24 -2.97 -12.18
C TRP A 66 -7.40 -3.34 -10.96
N VAL A 67 -7.75 -2.80 -9.79
CA VAL A 67 -7.06 -3.12 -8.54
C VAL A 67 -8.02 -3.78 -7.57
N ASN A 68 -7.62 -4.91 -7.00
CA ASN A 68 -8.32 -5.52 -5.88
C ASN A 68 -8.00 -4.75 -4.60
N TYR A 69 -9.04 -4.26 -3.93
CA TYR A 69 -8.94 -3.47 -2.72
C TYR A 69 -10.06 -3.84 -1.76
N GLY A 70 -9.72 -4.26 -0.54
CA GLY A 70 -10.70 -4.84 0.39
C GLY A 70 -11.45 -6.02 -0.25
N ALA A 71 -12.78 -5.95 -0.26
CA ALA A 71 -13.64 -6.98 -0.86
C ALA A 71 -14.03 -6.70 -2.33
N GLY A 72 -13.55 -5.59 -2.91
CA GLY A 72 -13.96 -5.12 -4.24
C GLY A 72 -12.81 -5.07 -5.24
N THR A 73 -13.17 -4.92 -6.51
CA THR A 73 -12.27 -4.63 -7.63
C THR A 73 -12.66 -3.27 -8.21
N TYR A 74 -11.70 -2.35 -8.30
CA TYR A 74 -11.96 -0.96 -8.67
C TYR A 74 -11.21 -0.60 -9.95
N ASP A 75 -11.85 0.22 -10.80
CA ASP A 75 -11.25 0.78 -12.00
C ASP A 75 -10.34 1.94 -11.59
N PHE A 76 -9.06 1.90 -11.97
CA PHE A 76 -8.10 2.97 -11.68
C PHE A 76 -7.65 3.70 -12.94
N LYS A 77 -8.36 3.56 -14.07
CA LYS A 77 -8.01 4.12 -15.40
C LYS A 77 -7.62 5.58 -15.45
N GLU A 78 -8.21 6.38 -14.58
CA GLU A 78 -7.95 7.81 -14.49
C GLU A 78 -6.89 8.15 -13.43
N GLY A 79 -6.21 7.15 -12.89
CA GLY A 79 -5.42 7.29 -11.68
C GLY A 79 -6.26 7.23 -10.41
N GLY A 80 -5.60 6.94 -9.30
CA GLY A 80 -6.27 6.79 -8.00
C GLY A 80 -5.29 6.72 -6.86
N MET A 81 -5.82 6.90 -5.65
CA MET A 81 -5.09 6.60 -4.42
C MET A 81 -5.65 5.34 -3.77
N ALA A 82 -4.79 4.56 -3.12
CA ALA A 82 -5.24 3.48 -2.26
C ALA A 82 -4.49 3.57 -0.93
N PHE A 83 -5.20 3.26 0.15
CA PHE A 83 -4.72 3.47 1.50
C PHE A 83 -4.71 2.14 2.25
N LEU A 84 -3.84 2.01 3.23
CA LEU A 84 -3.78 0.81 4.05
C LEU A 84 -3.46 1.20 5.47
N GLU A 85 -4.19 0.63 6.42
CA GLU A 85 -3.84 0.74 7.84
C GLU A 85 -3.02 -0.47 8.32
N PRO A 86 -2.26 -0.32 9.41
CA PRO A 86 -1.57 -1.42 10.07
C PRO A 86 -2.49 -2.62 10.36
N GLY A 87 -1.98 -3.83 10.09
CA GLY A 87 -2.67 -5.11 10.31
C GLY A 87 -3.49 -5.60 9.11
N GLN A 88 -3.61 -4.81 8.04
CA GLN A 88 -4.28 -5.23 6.83
C GLN A 88 -3.40 -6.15 5.96
N VAL A 89 -4.06 -7.07 5.25
CA VAL A 89 -3.40 -8.09 4.41
C VAL A 89 -3.55 -7.74 2.94
N VAL A 90 -2.43 -7.68 2.22
CA VAL A 90 -2.36 -7.43 0.78
C VAL A 90 -1.66 -8.59 0.07
N GLN A 91 -2.08 -8.89 -1.15
CA GLN A 91 -1.33 -9.82 -1.99
C GLN A 91 -0.28 -9.06 -2.79
N LYS A 92 0.95 -9.58 -2.86
CA LYS A 92 2.02 -9.01 -3.68
C LYS A 92 1.69 -9.18 -5.18
N PRO A 93 1.53 -8.09 -5.95
CA PRO A 93 1.25 -8.20 -7.39
C PRO A 93 2.36 -8.90 -8.15
N GLY A 94 1.97 -9.67 -9.16
CA GLY A 94 2.88 -10.38 -10.06
C GLY A 94 3.09 -9.69 -11.42
N ASP A 95 2.22 -8.75 -11.78
CA ASP A 95 2.41 -7.93 -12.98
C ASP A 95 3.24 -6.69 -12.61
N PRO A 96 4.39 -6.44 -13.27
CA PRO A 96 5.14 -5.20 -13.09
C PRO A 96 4.30 -3.93 -13.31
N ASN A 97 3.30 -3.99 -14.20
CA ASN A 97 2.41 -2.86 -14.48
C ASN A 97 1.55 -2.47 -13.29
N ASP A 98 1.35 -3.36 -12.31
CA ASP A 98 0.65 -3.03 -11.07
C ASP A 98 1.43 -2.06 -10.17
N TYR A 99 2.74 -1.91 -10.41
CA TYR A 99 3.64 -1.01 -9.70
C TYR A 99 3.89 0.24 -10.54
N GLN A 100 2.98 1.21 -10.42
CA GLN A 100 3.09 2.52 -11.07
C GLN A 100 2.92 3.64 -10.07
N GLY A 101 3.49 4.80 -10.38
CA GLY A 101 3.47 5.98 -9.54
C GLY A 101 4.22 5.78 -8.22
N PHE A 102 3.66 6.30 -7.13
CA PHE A 102 4.35 6.38 -5.84
C PHE A 102 3.71 5.48 -4.79
N ALA A 103 4.54 4.95 -3.89
CA ALA A 103 4.09 4.33 -2.65
C ALA A 103 4.80 4.97 -1.45
N LEU A 104 4.01 5.58 -0.57
CA LEU A 104 4.45 6.06 0.72
C LEU A 104 4.13 5.01 1.79
N TYR A 105 5.13 4.64 2.56
CA TYR A 105 5.01 3.78 3.73
C TYR A 105 5.41 4.57 4.96
N PHE A 106 4.64 4.46 6.04
CA PHE A 106 5.03 5.04 7.32
C PHE A 106 4.54 4.22 8.51
N HIS A 107 5.44 4.01 9.47
CA HIS A 107 5.16 3.26 10.68
C HIS A 107 4.35 4.13 11.67
N PRO A 108 3.41 3.56 12.46
CA PRO A 108 2.65 4.33 13.46
C PRO A 108 3.54 5.10 14.44
N ASP A 109 4.72 4.58 14.76
CA ASP A 109 5.70 5.25 15.62
C ASP A 109 6.18 6.59 15.07
N LEU A 110 6.11 6.82 13.75
CA LEU A 110 6.41 8.13 13.16
C LEU A 110 5.47 9.22 13.71
N LEU A 111 4.24 8.84 14.07
CA LEU A 111 3.22 9.74 14.58
C LEU A 111 3.31 9.94 16.09
N SER A 112 4.19 9.21 16.78
CA SER A 112 4.30 9.24 18.24
C SER A 112 4.49 10.67 18.75
N GLY A 113 3.60 11.10 19.65
CA GLY A 113 3.65 12.44 20.25
C GLY A 113 3.02 13.55 19.40
N TYR A 114 2.51 13.24 18.20
CA TYR A 114 1.77 14.20 17.37
C TYR A 114 0.25 13.99 17.48
N PRO A 115 -0.56 15.07 17.36
CA PRO A 115 -2.02 14.95 17.38
C PRO A 115 -2.58 13.95 16.35
N LEU A 116 -1.90 13.81 15.21
CA LEU A 116 -2.30 12.90 14.14
C LEU A 116 -2.38 11.45 14.61
N GLN A 117 -1.55 11.01 15.55
CA GLN A 117 -1.63 9.66 16.14
C GLN A 117 -3.02 9.35 16.69
N GLN A 118 -3.69 10.35 17.26
CA GLN A 118 -5.01 10.21 17.89
C GLN A 118 -6.16 10.55 16.94
N SER A 119 -5.90 11.09 15.75
CA SER A 119 -6.95 11.43 14.79
C SER A 119 -6.93 10.57 13.55
N ILE A 120 -5.85 9.83 13.28
CA ILE A 120 -5.67 9.12 12.02
C ILE A 120 -6.76 8.07 11.74
N TYR A 121 -7.24 7.38 12.77
CA TYR A 121 -8.33 6.40 12.66
C TYR A 121 -9.68 7.01 12.30
N LYS A 122 -9.85 8.33 12.44
CA LYS A 122 -11.08 9.03 12.05
C LYS A 122 -11.16 9.20 10.52
N TYR A 123 -10.06 9.02 9.83
CA TYR A 123 -10.00 9.07 8.38
C TYR A 123 -10.37 7.70 7.81
N GLY A 124 -11.63 7.56 7.39
CA GLY A 124 -12.18 6.29 6.93
C GLY A 124 -11.44 5.67 5.73
N PHE A 125 -10.74 6.48 4.92
CA PHE A 125 -10.07 6.01 3.70
C PHE A 125 -9.01 4.92 3.93
N PHE A 126 -8.39 4.84 5.11
CA PHE A 126 -7.45 3.76 5.45
C PHE A 126 -8.11 2.42 5.78
N SER A 127 -9.39 2.44 6.15
CA SER A 127 -10.13 1.23 6.41
C SER A 127 -10.66 0.65 5.10
N TYR A 128 -10.46 -0.63 4.84
CA TYR A 128 -11.05 -1.33 3.68
C TYR A 128 -12.59 -1.23 3.60
N HIS A 129 -13.23 -0.78 4.68
CA HIS A 129 -14.68 -0.63 4.78
C HIS A 129 -15.24 0.57 4.01
N VAL A 130 -14.40 1.48 3.53
CA VAL A 130 -14.88 2.69 2.85
C VAL A 130 -14.98 2.47 1.35
N SER A 131 -16.22 2.30 0.88
CA SER A 131 -16.62 2.31 -0.53
C SER A 131 -16.68 3.74 -1.11
N GLU A 132 -15.99 4.71 -0.52
CA GLU A 132 -15.97 6.08 -1.02
C GLU A 132 -14.83 6.18 -2.03
N SER A 133 -15.21 6.10 -3.31
CA SER A 133 -14.60 6.81 -4.43
C SER A 133 -13.13 7.21 -4.23
N LEU A 134 -12.23 6.23 -4.31
CA LEU A 134 -10.76 6.37 -4.28
C LEU A 134 -10.18 6.95 -5.58
N PHE A 135 -11.06 7.43 -6.47
CA PHE A 135 -10.70 8.05 -7.74
C PHE A 135 -10.03 9.40 -7.44
N LEU A 136 -8.87 9.63 -8.05
CA LEU A 136 -8.24 10.94 -8.00
C LEU A 136 -9.15 11.96 -8.68
N SER A 137 -9.45 13.06 -8.01
CA SER A 137 -10.01 14.22 -8.69
C SER A 137 -8.95 14.79 -9.65
N GLU A 138 -9.38 15.42 -10.74
CA GLU A 138 -8.48 16.09 -11.70
C GLU A 138 -7.48 17.05 -11.03
N LYS A 139 -7.86 17.68 -9.91
CA LYS A 139 -7.01 18.59 -9.15
C LYS A 139 -5.86 17.89 -8.42
N GLU A 140 -6.02 16.64 -8.03
CA GLU A 140 -4.99 15.86 -7.33
C GLU A 140 -3.98 15.22 -8.30
N LYS A 141 -4.25 15.27 -9.63
CA LYS A 141 -3.36 14.78 -10.69
C LYS A 141 -2.33 15.82 -11.19
N GLN A 142 -2.54 17.11 -10.84
CA GLN A 142 -1.70 18.26 -11.21
C GLN A 142 -0.52 18.45 -10.25
#